data_AF-A0A954YXR9-F1
#
_entry.id   AF-A0A954YXR9-F1
#
_cell.length_a   1.000
_cell.length_b   1.000
_cell.length_c   1.000
_cell.angle_alpha   90.00
_cell.angle_beta   90.00
_cell.angle_gamma   90.00
#
_symmetry.space_group_name_H-M   'P 1'
#
loop_
_entity.id
_entity.type
_entity.pdbx_description
1 polymer ?
#
loop_
_entity_poly.entity_id
_entity_poly.type
_entity_poly.pdbx_seq_one_letter_code
_entity_poly.pdbx_strand_id
1 'polypeptide(L)' 'MQVRFTCPACGESHVLDMPEMTIHMTCSRTGKTLELRLVGGGEVKAKILGEETAETAE' A
#
# COMPACT_ATOMS: atom_id res chain seq x y z
N MET A 1 14.44 4.96 -4.81
CA MET A 1 14.98 3.86 -3.96
C MET A 1 14.07 2.66 -4.13
N GLN A 2 14.62 1.50 -4.47
CA GLN A 2 13.81 0.33 -4.76
C GLN A 2 13.39 -0.35 -3.47
N VAL A 3 12.08 -0.43 -3.23
CA VAL A 3 11.50 -1.08 -2.07
C VAL A 3 10.59 -2.22 -2.50
N ARG A 4 10.64 -3.29 -1.72
CA ARG A 4 9.78 -4.45 -1.88
C ARG A 4 8.74 -4.44 -0.76
N PHE A 5 7.47 -4.54 -1.13
CA PHE A 5 6.37 -4.64 -0.17
C PHE A 5 5.37 -5.68 -0.68
N THR A 6 4.61 -6.26 0.23
CA THR A 6 3.50 -7.13 -0.13
C THR A 6 2.25 -6.29 -0.23
N CYS A 7 1.58 -6.31 -1.39
CA CYS A 7 0.33 -5.59 -1.57
C CYS A 7 -0.77 -6.25 -0.73
N PRO A 8 -1.35 -5.53 0.26
CA PRO A 8 -2.40 -6.10 1.10
C PRO A 8 -3.70 -6.37 0.32
N ALA A 9 -3.86 -5.79 -0.88
CA ALA A 9 -5.07 -5.99 -1.67
C ALA A 9 -5.06 -7.31 -2.46
N CYS A 10 -3.91 -7.74 -3.00
CA CYS A 10 -3.80 -8.96 -3.81
C CYS A 10 -2.93 -10.06 -3.19
N GLY A 11 -2.22 -9.76 -2.09
CA GLY A 11 -1.31 -10.70 -1.42
C GLY A 11 0.02 -10.93 -2.14
N GLU A 12 0.27 -10.24 -3.26
CA GLU A 12 1.48 -10.43 -4.07
C GLU A 12 2.59 -9.46 -3.64
N SER A 13 3.84 -9.91 -3.75
CA SER A 13 5.00 -9.04 -3.52
C SER A 13 5.23 -8.15 -4.73
N HIS A 14 5.19 -6.84 -4.53
CA HIS A 14 5.56 -5.87 -5.55
C HIS A 14 6.84 -5.15 -5.18
N VAL A 15 7.56 -4.73 -6.21
CA VAL A 15 8.77 -3.95 -6.09
C VAL A 15 8.53 -2.65 -6.83
N LEU A 16 8.74 -1.53 -6.15
CA LEU A 16 8.56 -0.21 -6.72
C LEU A 16 9.70 0.70 -6.31
N ASP A 17 10.00 1.67 -7.16
CA ASP A 17 10.93 2.74 -6.80
C ASP A 17 10.14 3.86 -6.11
N MET A 18 10.46 4.11 -4.86
CA MET A 18 9.96 5.25 -4.10
C MET A 18 10.97 6.39 -4.20
N PRO A 19 10.67 7.45 -4.97
CA PRO A 19 11.42 8.70 -4.92
C PRO A 19 11.03 9.56 -3.69
N GLU A 20 9.83 9.35 -3.15
CA GLU A 20 9.23 10.12 -2.06
C GLU A 20 8.88 9.23 -0.86
N MET A 21 8.69 9.84 0.32
CA MET A 21 8.33 9.08 1.54
C MET A 21 6.92 8.47 1.50
N THR A 22 6.01 9.02 0.70
CA THR A 22 4.64 8.53 0.60
C THR A 22 4.22 8.51 -0.86
N ILE A 23 3.62 7.41 -1.32
CA ILE A 23 3.04 7.30 -2.66
C ILE A 23 1.64 6.71 -2.56
N HIS A 24 0.79 7.10 -3.50
CA HIS A 24 -0.52 6.50 -3.71
C HIS A 24 -0.49 5.75 -5.04
N MET A 25 -0.90 4.48 -5.01
CA MET A 25 -0.99 3.67 -6.21
C MET A 25 -2.27 2.85 -6.20
N THR A 26 -2.74 2.44 -7.37
CA THR A 26 -3.90 1.57 -7.50
C THR A 26 -3.44 0.18 -7.90
N CYS A 27 -3.88 -0.85 -7.17
CA CYS A 27 -3.59 -2.22 -7.54
C CYS A 27 -4.33 -2.57 -8.83
N SER A 28 -3.63 -2.82 -9.93
CA SER A 28 -4.26 -3.18 -11.21
C SER A 28 -5.06 -4.48 -11.18
N ARG A 29 -4.84 -5.34 -10.18
CA ARG A 29 -5.51 -6.64 -10.03
C ARG A 29 -6.87 -6.51 -9.36
N THR A 30 -6.96 -5.71 -8.31
CA THR A 30 -8.17 -5.56 -7.49
C THR A 30 -8.86 -4.21 -7.67
N GLY A 31 -8.22 -3.25 -8.35
CA GLY A 31 -8.70 -1.88 -8.49
C GLY A 31 -8.62 -1.06 -7.20
N LYS A 32 -8.09 -1.62 -6.10
CA LYS A 32 -8.03 -0.94 -4.81
C LYS A 32 -6.89 0.07 -4.77
N THR A 33 -7.18 1.27 -4.27
CA THR A 33 -6.17 2.29 -4.02
C THR A 33 -5.40 1.94 -2.75
N LEU A 34 -4.10 2.19 -2.77
CA LEU A 34 -3.15 1.84 -1.72
C LEU A 34 -2.27 3.06 -1.44
N GLU A 35 -2.11 3.35 -0.16
CA GLU A 35 -1.09 4.25 0.33
C GLU A 35 0.11 3.45 0.79
N LEU A 36 1.27 3.77 0.26
CA LEU A 36 2.53 3.27 0.77
C LEU A 36 3.29 4.41 1.42
N ARG A 37 3.80 4.16 2.62
CA ARG A 37 4.58 5.11 3.39
C ARG A 37 5.87 4.47 3.85
N LEU A 38 6.98 5.08 3.47
CA LEU A 38 8.30 4.79 4.04
C LEU A 38 8.32 5.28 5.48
N VAL A 39 8.65 4.38 6.39
CA VAL A 39 8.98 4.73 7.76
C VAL A 39 10.51 4.65 7.93
N GLY A 40 11.04 5.42 8.88
CA GLY A 40 12.48 5.50 9.11
C GLY A 40 13.09 4.11 9.31
N GLY A 41 14.25 3.86 8.69
CA GLY A 41 14.92 2.56 8.73
C GLY A 41 14.70 1.67 7.51
N GLY A 42 13.98 2.14 6.47
CA GLY A 42 13.82 1.40 5.20
C GLY A 42 12.62 0.44 5.18
N GLU A 43 11.76 0.51 6.20
CA GLU A 43 10.51 -0.22 6.24
C GLU A 43 9.42 0.52 5.44
N VAL A 44 8.54 -0.22 4.77
CA VAL A 44 7.40 0.32 4.02
C VAL A 44 6.11 -0.17 4.66
N LYS A 45 5.23 0.76 5.03
CA LYS A 45 3.85 0.45 5.43
C LYS A 45 2.92 0.66 4.26
N ALA A 46 2.21 -0.40 3.85
CA ALA A 46 1.17 -0.34 2.84
C ALA A 46 -0.21 -0.41 3.52
N LYS A 47 -1.12 0.51 3.16
CA LYS A 47 -2.51 0.57 3.65
C LYS A 47 -3.45 0.69 2.46
N ILE A 48 -4.57 -0.04 2.47
CA ILE A 48 -5.62 0.12 1.46
C ILE A 48 -6.40 1.40 1.76
N LEU A 49 -6.53 2.29 0.77
CA LEU A 49 -7.35 3.49 0.80
C LEU A 49 -8.71 3.17 0.17
N GLY A 50 -9.79 3.49 0.87
CA GLY A 50 -11.16 3.27 0.38
C GLY A 50 -11.76 1.90 0.72
N GLU A 51 -11.03 1.05 1.44
CA GLU A 51 -11.71 0.12 2.34
C GLU A 51 -12.14 0.97 3.53
N GLU A 52 -13.32 1.60 3.39
CA GLU A 52 -14.18 1.83 4.54
C GLU A 52 -14.12 0.52 5.31
N THR A 53 -13.49 0.53 6.47
CA THR A 53 -13.78 -0.50 7.45
C THR A 53 -15.29 -0.55 7.46
N ALA A 54 -15.86 -1.68 7.06
CA ALA A 54 -17.15 -2.10 7.55
C ALA A 54 -16.99 -2.23 9.07
N GLU A 55 -16.85 -1.09 9.76
CA GLU A 55 -17.17 -0.93 11.16
C GLU A 55 -18.66 -1.18 11.20
N THR A 56 -18.97 -2.43 11.50
CA THR A 56 -20.26 -2.84 12.02
C THR A 56 -20.61 -1.87 13.14
N ALA A 57 -21.58 -1.01 12.90
CA ALA A 57 -22.33 -0.32 13.92
C ALA A 57 -23.81 -0.49 13.53
N GLU A 58 -24.39 -1.52 14.13
CA GLU A 58 -25.84 -1.74 14.24
C GLU A 58 -26.56 -0.53 14.85
#